data_AF-A0A972X6R6-F1
#
_entry.id   AF-A0A972X6R6-F1
#
_cell.length_a   1.000
_cell.length_b   1.000
_cell.length_c   1.000
_cell.angle_alpha   90.00
_cell.angle_beta   90.00
_cell.angle_gamma   90.00
#
_symmetry.space_group_name_H-M   'P 1'
#
loop_
_entity.id
_entity.type
_entity.pdbx_description
1 polymer ?
#
loop_
_entity_poly.entity_id
_entity_poly.type
_entity_poly.pdbx_seq_one_letter_code
_entity_poly.pdbx_strand_id
1 'polypeptide(L)'
;MPLFRPLVPCCLLLCLIATLATGAAAAEFPKDFAAFQADLSPVIFLQLDTTPKHYRQIEPSLFHLCLDHADQLAMLSDEQRLATIVKLADFIDRTRDETGSRILIGADRPIIGLLDPARGLEPSEITAIATGYAAPSTVFKQDTATESIRQVADDFLAAVGTIAARSAPATIVVLGHGSPEEIQSYSIPFGRLADTLVNGAASSGTAAAPVDLGHLVLICDDCYSADFLINLGSAIEARCRDRSLSLRSLPIMIAGTNRDRVGHADFGEKFVPHFWKDVIELFFVRRPRPDAVTLRDFFENVDNMMYGYGRVPVFTGARVSGYRLVDPTLCQDPVFFVPLSDDNLSELRTILRLPADAPLPRFLDIG
;
A
#
# COMPACT_ATOMS: atom_id res chain seq x y z
N MET A 1 -51.80 46.92 -70.02
CA MET A 1 -52.74 45.87 -69.55
C MET A 1 -52.23 44.52 -70.03
N PRO A 2 -52.36 43.44 -69.25
CA PRO A 2 -52.52 43.41 -67.78
C PRO A 2 -51.18 43.86 -67.13
N LEU A 3 -50.55 43.31 -66.08
CA LEU A 3 -50.85 42.29 -65.05
C LEU A 3 -50.14 42.71 -63.72
N PHE A 4 -50.34 41.94 -62.65
CA PHE A 4 -49.77 42.15 -61.32
C PHE A 4 -48.44 41.39 -61.12
N ARG A 5 -47.58 41.92 -60.24
CA ARG A 5 -46.69 41.12 -59.37
C ARG A 5 -47.04 41.44 -57.91
N PRO A 6 -47.39 40.46 -57.06
CA PRO A 6 -47.59 40.71 -55.64
C PRO A 6 -46.26 40.81 -54.89
N LEU A 7 -46.19 41.71 -53.92
CA LEU A 7 -45.19 41.65 -52.85
C LEU A 7 -45.60 40.56 -51.85
N VAL A 8 -44.68 39.66 -51.51
CA VAL A 8 -44.82 38.73 -50.39
C VAL A 8 -43.86 39.20 -49.28
N PRO A 9 -44.32 39.39 -48.03
CA PRO A 9 -43.50 39.97 -46.98
C PRO A 9 -42.40 39.01 -46.49
N CYS A 10 -41.27 39.57 -46.08
CA CYS A 10 -40.22 38.81 -45.40
C CYS A 10 -40.68 38.44 -43.98
N CYS A 11 -41.04 37.17 -43.77
CA CYS A 11 -41.17 36.61 -42.42
C CYS A 11 -39.78 36.47 -41.78
N LEU A 12 -39.38 37.49 -41.02
CA LEU A 12 -38.10 37.56 -40.33
C LEU A 12 -38.14 36.67 -39.07
N LEU A 13 -38.09 35.35 -39.27
CA LEU A 13 -38.07 34.37 -38.18
C LEU A 13 -36.70 34.36 -37.50
N LEU A 14 -36.53 35.25 -36.53
CA LEU A 14 -35.37 35.32 -35.64
C LEU A 14 -35.37 34.12 -34.69
N CYS A 15 -34.89 32.97 -35.18
CA CYS A 15 -34.58 31.80 -34.35
C CYS A 15 -33.38 32.12 -33.46
N LEU A 16 -33.65 32.78 -32.34
CA LEU A 16 -32.70 33.00 -31.26
C LEU A 16 -32.45 31.66 -30.56
N ILE A 17 -31.53 30.85 -31.12
CA ILE A 17 -31.00 29.67 -30.44
C ILE A 17 -30.14 30.17 -29.28
N ALA A 18 -30.80 30.46 -28.16
CA ALA A 18 -30.15 30.56 -26.87
C ALA A 18 -29.64 29.16 -26.53
N THR A 19 -28.37 28.89 -26.85
CA THR A 19 -27.64 27.74 -26.33
C THR A 19 -27.55 27.90 -24.82
N LEU A 20 -28.55 27.35 -24.13
CA LEU A 20 -28.46 27.01 -22.72
C LEU A 20 -27.33 26.00 -22.58
N ALA A 21 -26.12 26.51 -22.38
CA ALA A 21 -25.01 25.77 -21.82
C ALA A 21 -25.38 25.43 -20.38
N THR A 22 -26.23 24.41 -20.22
CA THR A 22 -26.32 23.64 -18.99
C THR A 22 -24.95 23.03 -18.79
N GLY A 23 -24.07 23.75 -18.10
CA GLY A 23 -22.82 23.20 -17.63
C GLY A 23 -23.16 21.98 -16.79
N ALA A 24 -22.86 20.79 -17.32
CA ALA A 24 -22.79 19.62 -16.50
C ALA A 24 -21.82 19.96 -15.37
N ALA A 25 -22.26 19.84 -14.11
CA ALA A 25 -21.33 19.91 -13.00
C ALA A 25 -20.26 18.85 -13.25
N ALA A 26 -18.99 19.23 -13.20
CA ALA A 26 -17.89 18.28 -13.39
C ALA A 26 -18.12 17.10 -12.44
N ALA A 27 -18.25 15.89 -12.99
CA ALA A 27 -18.69 14.73 -12.20
C ALA A 27 -17.74 14.54 -11.02
N GLU A 28 -18.26 14.47 -9.79
CA GLU A 28 -17.42 14.35 -8.60
C GLU A 28 -16.56 13.08 -8.68
N PHE A 29 -15.34 13.09 -8.14
CA PHE A 29 -14.52 11.88 -8.12
C PHE A 29 -15.19 10.81 -7.22
N PRO A 30 -15.25 9.52 -7.63
CA PRO A 30 -15.85 8.46 -6.83
C PRO A 30 -15.25 8.36 -5.42
N LYS A 31 -16.10 8.34 -4.40
CA LYS A 31 -15.68 8.30 -2.98
C LYS A 31 -15.56 6.89 -2.41
N ASP A 32 -16.03 5.89 -3.15
CA ASP A 32 -15.87 4.47 -2.83
C ASP A 32 -15.27 3.71 -4.02
N PHE A 33 -14.60 2.61 -3.71
CA PHE A 33 -13.87 1.82 -4.70
C PHE A 33 -14.78 1.13 -5.72
N ALA A 34 -16.02 0.76 -5.34
CA ALA A 34 -16.93 0.08 -6.26
C ALA A 34 -17.45 1.02 -7.36
N ALA A 35 -17.72 2.29 -7.03
CA ALA A 35 -18.02 3.33 -8.00
C ALA A 35 -16.79 3.64 -8.90
N PHE A 36 -15.58 3.68 -8.34
CA PHE A 36 -14.36 3.82 -9.15
C PHE A 36 -14.16 2.66 -10.15
N GLN A 37 -14.34 1.42 -9.69
CA GLN A 37 -14.26 0.21 -10.52
C GLN A 37 -15.34 0.16 -11.61
N ALA A 38 -16.53 0.73 -11.38
CA ALA A 38 -17.61 0.78 -12.34
C ALA A 38 -17.41 1.87 -13.42
N ASP A 39 -17.12 3.10 -12.99
CA ASP A 39 -17.27 4.29 -13.85
C ASP A 39 -15.96 4.78 -14.49
N LEU A 40 -14.83 4.67 -13.78
CA LEU A 40 -13.54 5.20 -14.23
C LEU A 40 -12.55 4.10 -14.64
N SER A 41 -12.47 3.02 -13.86
CA SER A 41 -11.47 1.97 -14.07
C SER A 41 -11.46 1.37 -15.50
N PRO A 42 -12.61 1.09 -16.16
CA PRO A 42 -12.60 0.54 -17.52
C PRO A 42 -12.00 1.49 -18.56
N VAL A 43 -12.17 2.81 -18.41
CA VAL A 43 -11.62 3.81 -19.35
C VAL A 43 -10.16 4.19 -19.04
N ILE A 44 -9.70 3.93 -17.81
CA ILE A 44 -8.28 3.98 -17.45
C ILE A 44 -7.56 2.77 -18.05
N PHE A 45 -8.04 1.55 -17.78
CA PHE A 45 -7.43 0.30 -18.25
C PHE A 45 -7.22 0.27 -19.78
N LEU A 46 -8.18 0.79 -20.55
CA LEU A 46 -8.09 0.87 -22.02
C LEU A 46 -6.97 1.78 -22.57
N GLN A 47 -6.26 2.51 -21.71
CA GLN A 47 -5.14 3.38 -22.08
C GLN A 47 -3.77 2.88 -21.57
N LEU A 48 -3.73 1.78 -20.82
CA LEU A 48 -2.51 1.22 -20.22
C LEU A 48 -2.02 -0.02 -20.98
N ASP A 49 -0.71 -0.14 -21.24
CA ASP A 49 -0.11 -1.32 -21.88
C ASP A 49 0.17 -2.42 -20.86
N THR A 50 -0.89 -2.96 -20.26
CA THR A 50 -0.80 -3.91 -19.13
C THR A 50 -1.87 -5.01 -19.18
N THR A 51 -1.71 -6.03 -18.35
CA THR A 51 -2.65 -7.17 -18.30
C THR A 51 -3.79 -6.93 -17.31
N PRO A 52 -4.99 -7.51 -17.53
CA PRO A 52 -6.08 -7.47 -16.54
C PRO A 52 -5.72 -8.11 -15.19
N LYS A 53 -4.76 -9.05 -15.18
CA LYS A 53 -4.21 -9.62 -13.93
C LYS A 53 -3.53 -8.53 -13.10
N HIS A 54 -2.65 -7.78 -13.76
CA HIS A 54 -1.69 -6.82 -13.19
C HIS A 54 -2.32 -5.48 -12.84
N TYR A 55 -3.14 -4.91 -13.74
CA TYR A 55 -3.83 -3.65 -13.48
C TYR A 55 -4.69 -3.69 -12.20
N ARG A 56 -5.42 -4.79 -12.00
CA ARG A 56 -6.17 -5.12 -10.78
C ARG A 56 -5.30 -5.13 -9.50
N GLN A 57 -3.98 -5.30 -9.60
CA GLN A 57 -3.03 -5.24 -8.47
C GLN A 57 -2.48 -3.84 -8.21
N ILE A 58 -2.83 -2.83 -9.01
CA ILE A 58 -2.49 -1.41 -8.79
C ILE A 58 -3.73 -0.52 -8.75
N GLU A 59 -4.90 -1.06 -9.13
CA GLU A 59 -6.21 -0.40 -9.11
C GLU A 59 -6.61 0.12 -7.72
N PRO A 60 -6.39 -0.60 -6.58
CA PRO A 60 -6.69 -0.07 -5.25
C PRO A 60 -5.79 1.11 -4.88
N SER A 61 -4.48 0.97 -5.11
CA SER A 61 -3.46 2.02 -4.90
C SER A 61 -3.77 3.28 -5.70
N LEU A 62 -4.17 3.11 -6.97
CA LEU A 62 -4.57 4.18 -7.86
C LEU A 62 -5.83 4.91 -7.37
N PHE A 63 -6.84 4.16 -6.93
CA PHE A 63 -8.05 4.74 -6.32
C PHE A 63 -7.70 5.59 -5.10
N HIS A 64 -6.90 5.08 -4.16
CA HIS A 64 -6.51 5.82 -2.97
C HIS A 64 -5.67 7.06 -3.29
N LEU A 65 -4.67 6.96 -4.17
CA LEU A 65 -3.86 8.10 -4.62
C LEU A 65 -4.70 9.18 -5.32
N CYS A 66 -5.78 8.79 -6.01
CA CYS A 66 -6.72 9.75 -6.60
C CYS A 66 -7.70 10.33 -5.56
N LEU A 67 -8.08 9.57 -4.53
CA LEU A 67 -8.93 10.04 -3.44
C LEU A 67 -8.20 11.07 -2.55
N ASP A 68 -6.94 10.79 -2.20
CA ASP A 68 -6.06 11.70 -1.44
C ASP A 68 -5.80 13.03 -2.16
N HIS A 69 -6.08 13.09 -3.47
CA HIS A 69 -5.92 14.25 -4.33
C HIS A 69 -7.22 14.63 -5.08
N ALA A 70 -8.39 14.21 -4.58
CA ALA A 70 -9.67 14.39 -5.26
C ALA A 70 -10.00 15.87 -5.55
N ASP A 71 -9.71 16.78 -4.62
CA ASP A 71 -9.90 18.24 -4.81
C ASP A 71 -9.08 18.78 -5.99
N GLN A 72 -7.82 18.35 -6.10
CA GLN A 72 -6.91 18.76 -7.18
C GLN A 72 -7.35 18.17 -8.54
N LEU A 73 -7.82 16.91 -8.55
CA LEU A 73 -8.39 16.29 -9.76
C LEU A 73 -9.71 16.94 -10.18
N ALA A 74 -10.52 17.42 -9.24
CA ALA A 74 -11.79 18.10 -9.51
C ALA A 74 -11.63 19.49 -10.15
N MET A 75 -10.44 20.10 -10.11
CA MET A 75 -10.14 21.36 -10.83
C MET A 75 -9.83 21.15 -12.31
N LEU A 76 -9.76 19.90 -12.79
CA LEU A 76 -9.42 19.55 -14.17
C LEU A 76 -10.67 19.26 -15.02
N SER A 77 -10.61 19.49 -16.33
CA SER A 77 -11.63 18.97 -17.25
C SER A 77 -11.55 17.44 -17.33
N ASP A 78 -12.64 16.78 -17.72
CA ASP A 78 -12.72 15.29 -17.71
C ASP A 78 -11.59 14.62 -18.51
N GLU A 79 -11.25 15.14 -19.69
CA GLU A 79 -10.11 14.70 -20.51
C GLU A 79 -8.77 14.88 -19.75
N GLN A 80 -8.56 16.04 -19.14
CA GLN A 80 -7.34 16.36 -18.40
C GLN A 80 -7.22 15.55 -17.11
N ARG A 81 -8.33 15.24 -16.46
CA ARG A 81 -8.44 14.38 -15.28
C ARG A 81 -8.11 12.94 -15.63
N LEU A 82 -8.77 12.38 -16.64
CA LEU A 82 -8.50 11.01 -17.11
C LEU A 82 -7.03 10.85 -17.54
N ALA A 83 -6.48 11.79 -18.32
CA ALA A 83 -5.08 11.79 -18.72
C ALA A 83 -4.08 12.08 -17.58
N THR A 84 -4.56 12.50 -16.40
CA THR A 84 -3.76 12.60 -15.17
C THR A 84 -3.82 11.29 -14.39
N ILE A 85 -5.01 10.68 -14.27
CA ILE A 85 -5.20 9.39 -13.58
C ILE A 85 -4.45 8.25 -14.30
N VAL A 86 -4.46 8.21 -15.63
CA VAL A 86 -3.65 7.26 -16.42
C VAL A 86 -2.15 7.38 -16.07
N LYS A 87 -1.62 8.60 -15.97
CA LYS A 87 -0.22 8.83 -15.57
C LYS A 87 0.07 8.45 -14.12
N LEU A 88 -0.89 8.56 -13.21
CA LEU A 88 -0.74 8.06 -11.85
C LEU A 88 -0.66 6.53 -11.85
N ALA A 89 -1.39 5.85 -12.73
CA ALA A 89 -1.29 4.40 -12.91
C ALA A 89 0.07 4.00 -13.51
N ASP A 90 0.52 4.66 -14.58
CA ASP A 90 1.87 4.47 -15.18
C ASP A 90 2.99 4.67 -14.14
N PHE A 91 2.84 5.67 -13.28
CA PHE A 91 3.80 6.01 -12.22
C PHE A 91 3.84 4.96 -11.11
N ILE A 92 2.68 4.46 -10.67
CA ILE A 92 2.60 3.32 -9.74
C ILE A 92 3.23 2.07 -10.37
N ASP A 93 2.87 1.74 -11.60
CA ASP A 93 3.35 0.53 -12.30
C ASP A 93 4.88 0.55 -12.46
N ARG A 94 5.43 1.64 -12.99
CA ARG A 94 6.89 1.78 -13.12
C ARG A 94 7.60 1.75 -11.76
N THR A 95 7.02 2.35 -10.72
CA THR A 95 7.60 2.28 -9.36
C THR A 95 7.57 0.85 -8.80
N ARG A 96 6.51 0.08 -9.08
CA ARG A 96 6.39 -1.35 -8.77
C ARG A 96 7.44 -2.19 -9.49
N ASP A 97 7.71 -1.87 -10.75
CA ASP A 97 8.70 -2.57 -11.57
C ASP A 97 10.16 -2.27 -11.12
N GLU A 98 10.47 -0.99 -10.86
CA GLU A 98 11.76 -0.50 -10.35
C GLU A 98 12.09 -1.06 -8.95
N THR A 99 11.10 -1.11 -8.05
CA THR A 99 11.28 -1.59 -6.67
C THR A 99 11.15 -3.11 -6.52
N GLY A 100 10.54 -3.82 -7.49
CA GLY A 100 10.27 -5.25 -7.38
C GLY A 100 11.51 -6.13 -7.11
N SER A 101 12.70 -5.69 -7.49
CA SER A 101 13.97 -6.42 -7.22
C SER A 101 14.45 -6.38 -5.76
N ARG A 102 13.82 -5.58 -4.89
CA ARG A 102 14.22 -5.43 -3.48
C ARG A 102 14.01 -6.74 -2.72
N ILE A 103 15.10 -7.33 -2.22
CA ILE A 103 15.06 -8.52 -1.38
C ILE A 103 14.40 -8.19 -0.03
N LEU A 104 13.39 -8.96 0.36
CA LEU A 104 12.66 -8.87 1.62
C LEU A 104 13.07 -9.98 2.60
N ILE A 105 13.42 -11.18 2.11
CA ILE A 105 13.91 -12.30 2.93
C ILE A 105 15.11 -12.94 2.21
N GLY A 106 16.21 -13.17 2.93
CA GLY A 106 17.44 -13.76 2.38
C GLY A 106 18.54 -13.80 3.43
N ALA A 107 19.64 -14.52 3.18
CA ALA A 107 20.66 -14.83 4.18
C ALA A 107 21.23 -13.61 4.93
N ASP A 108 21.52 -12.52 4.21
CA ASP A 108 22.06 -11.28 4.78
C ASP A 108 21.02 -10.37 5.46
N ARG A 109 19.73 -10.78 5.52
CA ARG A 109 18.63 -10.02 6.12
C ARG A 109 18.12 -10.69 7.41
N PRO A 110 18.68 -10.38 8.60
CA PRO A 110 18.12 -10.83 9.87
C PRO A 110 16.64 -10.45 10.04
N ILE A 111 15.85 -11.39 10.57
CA ILE A 111 14.40 -11.23 10.79
C ILE A 111 14.12 -11.00 12.28
N ILE A 112 13.42 -9.91 12.61
CA ILE A 112 12.94 -9.58 13.95
C ILE A 112 11.41 -9.77 13.99
N GLY A 113 10.94 -10.83 14.63
CA GLY A 113 9.52 -11.14 14.76
C GLY A 113 8.93 -10.65 16.08
N LEU A 114 7.70 -10.10 16.05
CA LEU A 114 6.82 -9.90 17.20
C LEU A 114 5.54 -10.69 16.97
N LEU A 115 5.17 -11.57 17.90
CA LEU A 115 4.02 -12.47 17.78
C LEU A 115 3.02 -12.24 18.91
N ASP A 116 1.73 -12.20 18.58
CA ASP A 116 0.63 -12.10 19.55
C ASP A 116 0.79 -13.05 20.75
N PRO A 117 0.46 -12.63 22.00
CA PRO A 117 0.45 -13.52 23.16
C PRO A 117 -0.58 -14.67 23.07
N ALA A 118 -1.56 -14.61 22.17
CA ALA A 118 -2.53 -15.67 21.92
C ALA A 118 -1.87 -16.98 21.45
N ARG A 119 -2.62 -18.08 21.59
CA ARG A 119 -2.19 -19.43 21.20
C ARG A 119 -2.33 -19.63 19.69
N GLY A 120 -1.35 -20.28 19.06
CA GLY A 120 -1.38 -20.69 17.66
C GLY A 120 -0.46 -19.89 16.73
N LEU A 121 -0.09 -18.66 17.10
CA LEU A 121 1.12 -18.02 16.57
C LEU A 121 2.32 -18.50 17.38
N GLU A 122 3.04 -19.48 16.83
CA GLU A 122 4.22 -20.07 17.47
C GLU A 122 5.52 -19.46 16.90
N PRO A 123 6.62 -19.37 17.67
CA PRO A 123 7.90 -18.86 17.15
C PRO A 123 8.42 -19.56 15.88
N SER A 124 7.98 -20.80 15.62
CA SER A 124 8.23 -21.54 14.38
C SER A 124 7.79 -20.79 13.12
N GLU A 125 6.71 -19.99 13.17
CA GLU A 125 6.18 -19.30 11.99
C GLU A 125 7.14 -18.22 11.46
N ILE A 126 8.09 -17.75 12.28
CA ILE A 126 9.19 -16.87 11.87
C ILE A 126 10.50 -17.64 11.70
N THR A 127 10.89 -18.48 12.68
CA THR A 127 12.21 -19.12 12.67
C THR A 127 12.34 -20.17 11.56
N ALA A 128 11.25 -20.82 11.14
CA ALA A 128 11.28 -21.78 10.05
C ALA A 128 11.60 -21.11 8.71
N ILE A 129 10.90 -20.02 8.36
CA ILE A 129 11.18 -19.28 7.13
C ILE A 129 12.56 -18.63 7.18
N ALA A 130 12.97 -18.02 8.31
CA ALA A 130 14.33 -17.47 8.47
C ALA A 130 15.42 -18.53 8.22
N THR A 131 15.34 -19.67 8.91
CA THR A 131 16.25 -20.82 8.70
C THR A 131 16.20 -21.32 7.26
N GLY A 132 15.02 -21.27 6.64
CA GLY A 132 14.77 -21.68 5.26
C GLY A 132 15.47 -20.85 4.19
N TYR A 133 15.92 -19.64 4.54
CA TYR A 133 16.70 -18.70 3.72
C TYR A 133 18.07 -18.38 4.33
N ALA A 134 18.54 -19.18 5.30
CA ALA A 134 19.78 -18.97 6.06
C ALA A 134 19.89 -17.61 6.80
N ALA A 135 18.76 -16.93 7.03
CA ALA A 135 18.69 -15.66 7.73
C ALA A 135 18.76 -15.87 9.27
N PRO A 136 19.54 -15.07 10.01
CA PRO A 136 19.42 -15.01 11.47
C PRO A 136 18.02 -14.55 11.87
N SER A 137 17.50 -15.00 13.01
CA SER A 137 16.22 -14.52 13.52
C SER A 137 16.22 -14.30 15.03
N THR A 138 15.34 -13.40 15.48
CA THR A 138 15.00 -13.18 16.88
C THR A 138 13.49 -12.97 16.95
N VAL A 139 12.82 -13.67 17.86
CA VAL A 139 11.36 -13.62 18.01
C VAL A 139 11.01 -13.17 19.42
N PHE A 140 10.10 -12.21 19.49
CA PHE A 140 9.53 -11.67 20.72
C PHE A 140 8.08 -12.16 20.82
N LYS A 141 7.78 -12.91 21.88
CA LYS A 141 6.45 -13.39 22.23
C LYS A 141 6.36 -13.48 23.74
N GLN A 142 5.18 -13.24 24.32
CA GLN A 142 4.90 -13.64 25.69
C GLN A 142 4.56 -15.14 25.73
N ASP A 143 5.53 -15.99 26.03
CA ASP A 143 5.32 -17.45 26.10
C ASP A 143 4.74 -17.89 27.45
N THR A 144 4.94 -17.11 28.51
CA THR A 144 4.46 -17.42 29.86
C THR A 144 3.64 -16.29 30.49
N ALA A 145 2.65 -16.64 31.32
CA ALA A 145 1.87 -15.68 32.10
C ALA A 145 2.69 -14.96 33.20
N THR A 146 3.96 -15.33 33.38
CA THR A 146 4.93 -14.67 34.27
C THR A 146 5.73 -13.56 33.58
N GLU A 147 5.82 -13.58 32.26
CA GLU A 147 6.43 -12.48 31.49
C GLU A 147 5.44 -11.33 31.35
N SER A 148 5.93 -10.10 31.37
CA SER A 148 5.09 -8.93 31.14
C SER A 148 5.01 -8.61 29.65
N ILE A 149 3.80 -8.44 29.11
CA ILE A 149 3.55 -7.90 27.76
C ILE A 149 4.39 -6.64 27.53
N ARG A 150 4.45 -5.74 28.52
CA ARG A 150 5.28 -4.54 28.45
C ARG A 150 6.77 -4.85 28.33
N GLN A 151 7.29 -5.86 29.02
CA GLN A 151 8.71 -6.20 28.92
C GLN A 151 9.04 -6.74 27.52
N VAL A 152 8.22 -7.64 26.99
CA VAL A 152 8.36 -8.15 25.60
C VAL A 152 8.31 -6.99 24.59
N ALA A 153 7.40 -6.03 24.78
CA ALA A 153 7.30 -4.82 23.96
C ALA A 153 8.54 -3.90 24.07
N ASP A 154 9.04 -3.68 25.29
CA ASP A 154 10.19 -2.83 25.58
C ASP A 154 11.48 -3.46 25.00
N ASP A 155 11.64 -4.78 25.11
CA ASP A 155 12.76 -5.56 24.56
C ASP A 155 12.72 -5.66 23.02
N PHE A 156 11.53 -5.86 22.42
CA PHE A 156 11.34 -5.81 20.96
C PHE A 156 11.74 -4.44 20.39
N LEU A 157 11.28 -3.35 21.02
CA LEU A 157 11.63 -1.99 20.59
C LEU A 157 13.12 -1.69 20.77
N ALA A 158 13.79 -2.25 21.77
CA ALA A 158 15.24 -2.16 21.89
C ALA A 158 15.97 -2.85 20.72
N ALA A 159 15.48 -4.01 20.26
CA ALA A 159 16.00 -4.68 19.07
C ALA A 159 15.73 -3.89 17.77
N VAL A 160 14.54 -3.31 17.61
CA VAL A 160 14.19 -2.44 16.48
C VAL A 160 15.06 -1.17 16.45
N GLY A 161 15.26 -0.51 17.59
CA GLY A 161 16.19 0.64 17.69
C GLY A 161 17.62 0.26 17.33
N THR A 162 18.08 -0.93 17.73
CA THR A 162 19.41 -1.47 17.41
C THR A 162 19.59 -1.76 15.92
N ILE A 163 18.54 -2.21 15.22
CA ILE A 163 18.62 -2.50 13.77
C ILE A 163 18.44 -1.24 12.91
N ALA A 164 17.66 -0.26 13.38
CA ALA A 164 17.59 1.07 12.78
C ALA A 164 18.91 1.85 12.93
N ALA A 165 19.68 1.60 14.00
CA ALA A 165 21.01 2.18 14.22
C ALA A 165 22.14 1.55 13.36
N ARG A 166 21.82 0.70 12.38
CA ARG A 166 22.76 0.03 11.47
C ARG A 166 22.42 0.38 10.03
N SER A 167 23.37 0.19 9.11
CA SER A 167 23.14 0.29 7.66
C SER A 167 23.00 -1.08 6.97
N ALA A 168 23.05 -2.17 7.73
CA ALA A 168 22.89 -3.54 7.21
C ALA A 168 21.39 -3.86 7.08
N PRO A 169 20.95 -4.49 5.97
CA PRO A 169 19.54 -4.73 5.72
C PRO A 169 18.92 -5.68 6.75
N ALA A 170 17.64 -5.48 7.06
CA ALA A 170 16.90 -6.33 8.00
C ALA A 170 15.40 -6.29 7.74
N THR A 171 14.67 -7.23 8.31
CA THR A 171 13.23 -7.36 8.11
C THR A 171 12.53 -7.53 9.44
N ILE A 172 11.58 -6.64 9.75
CA ILE A 172 10.77 -6.66 10.96
C ILE A 172 9.40 -7.23 10.59
N VAL A 173 8.90 -8.19 11.36
CA VAL A 173 7.61 -8.85 11.13
C VAL A 173 6.77 -8.76 12.40
N VAL A 174 5.52 -8.30 12.28
CA VAL A 174 4.55 -8.23 13.37
C VAL A 174 3.34 -9.04 12.96
N LEU A 175 2.96 -10.06 13.74
CA LEU A 175 1.80 -10.92 13.49
C LEU A 175 0.87 -10.87 14.71
N GLY A 176 -0.41 -10.50 14.55
CA GLY A 176 -1.33 -10.52 15.69
C GLY A 176 -2.60 -9.67 15.58
N HIS A 177 -2.94 -9.01 16.69
CA HIS A 177 -4.04 -8.07 16.81
C HIS A 177 -3.54 -6.63 16.71
N GLY A 178 -4.20 -5.85 15.86
CA GLY A 178 -3.79 -4.50 15.47
C GLY A 178 -4.96 -3.54 15.43
N SER A 179 -4.64 -2.26 15.29
CA SER A 179 -5.57 -1.14 15.14
C SER A 179 -4.86 -0.02 14.38
N PRO A 180 -5.58 0.98 13.83
CA PRO A 180 -4.95 2.11 13.15
C PRO A 180 -3.95 2.88 14.01
N GLU A 181 -4.06 2.81 15.35
CA GLU A 181 -3.20 3.56 16.27
C GLU A 181 -2.10 2.72 16.94
N GLU A 182 -2.29 1.41 17.16
CA GLU A 182 -1.34 0.55 17.88
C GLU A 182 -1.31 -0.92 17.41
N ILE A 183 -0.14 -1.54 17.56
CA ILE A 183 0.02 -3.01 17.66
C ILE A 183 -0.61 -3.40 18.99
N GLN A 184 -1.90 -3.75 18.94
CA GLN A 184 -2.77 -3.89 20.10
C GLN A 184 -2.35 -5.05 21.02
N SER A 185 -1.81 -6.13 20.46
CA SER A 185 -1.23 -7.27 21.18
C SER A 185 -0.24 -6.88 22.29
N TYR A 186 0.46 -5.74 22.12
CA TYR A 186 1.54 -5.27 22.99
C TYR A 186 1.38 -3.83 23.48
N SER A 187 0.26 -3.18 23.14
CA SER A 187 0.02 -1.74 23.32
C SER A 187 1.22 -0.89 22.89
N ILE A 188 1.64 -1.05 21.63
CA ILE A 188 2.70 -0.26 20.99
C ILE A 188 2.07 0.70 19.96
N PRO A 189 1.83 1.97 20.31
CA PRO A 189 1.36 2.96 19.35
C PRO A 189 2.35 3.21 18.21
N PHE A 190 1.87 3.52 17.01
CA PHE A 190 2.74 3.82 15.85
C PHE A 190 3.75 4.94 16.19
N GLY A 191 3.34 5.94 16.99
CA GLY A 191 4.22 7.02 17.44
C GLY A 191 5.41 6.51 18.28
N ARG A 192 5.21 5.48 19.11
CA ARG A 192 6.28 4.85 19.90
C ARG A 192 7.28 4.12 19.02
N LEU A 193 6.78 3.44 17.98
CA LEU A 193 7.62 2.76 16.98
C LEU A 193 8.38 3.77 16.10
N ALA A 194 7.72 4.86 15.66
CA ALA A 194 8.34 5.97 14.93
C ALA A 194 9.48 6.62 15.73
N ASP A 195 9.23 6.96 17.00
CA ASP A 195 10.26 7.51 17.89
C ASP A 195 11.42 6.53 18.10
N THR A 196 11.15 5.22 18.15
CA THR A 196 12.18 4.16 18.25
C THR A 196 13.05 4.09 16.98
N LEU A 197 12.44 4.07 15.80
CA LEU A 197 13.14 4.02 14.51
C LEU A 197 13.98 5.28 14.27
N VAL A 198 13.42 6.46 14.51
CA VAL A 198 14.11 7.76 14.34
C VAL A 198 15.26 7.89 15.34
N ASN A 199 15.10 7.49 16.60
CA ASN A 199 16.18 7.52 17.59
C ASN A 199 17.30 6.53 17.24
N GLY A 200 16.95 5.32 16.78
CA GLY A 200 17.93 4.33 16.32
C GLY A 200 18.78 4.89 15.18
N ALA A 201 18.15 5.26 14.07
CA ALA A 201 18.84 5.82 12.90
C ALA A 201 19.67 7.07 13.23
N ALA A 202 19.13 8.03 14.00
CA ALA A 202 19.86 9.24 14.39
C ALA A 202 21.07 8.98 15.30
N SER A 203 21.10 7.86 16.03
CA SER A 203 22.24 7.45 16.86
C SER A 203 23.41 6.83 16.08
N SER A 204 23.20 6.45 14.81
CA SER A 204 24.17 5.70 14.01
C SER A 204 25.34 6.53 13.44
N GLY A 205 25.23 7.86 13.46
CA GLY A 205 26.16 8.76 12.77
C GLY A 205 26.58 9.98 13.59
N THR A 206 27.39 10.84 12.96
CA THR A 206 27.62 12.21 13.46
C THR A 206 26.30 12.98 13.51
N ALA A 207 26.16 13.97 14.38
CA ALA A 207 24.92 14.74 14.62
C ALA A 207 24.34 15.55 13.42
N ALA A 208 24.92 15.40 12.22
CA ALA A 208 24.41 15.95 10.96
C ALA A 208 24.12 14.86 9.89
N ALA A 209 24.17 13.57 10.26
CA ALA A 209 23.80 12.47 9.37
C ALA A 209 22.26 12.41 9.22
N PRO A 210 21.73 12.15 8.01
CA PRO A 210 20.30 12.00 7.81
C PRO A 210 19.79 10.68 8.40
N VAL A 211 18.55 10.69 8.88
CA VAL A 211 17.77 9.49 9.21
C VAL A 211 17.58 8.69 7.93
N ASP A 212 18.08 7.46 7.91
CA ASP A 212 17.96 6.55 6.77
C ASP A 212 17.42 5.21 7.27
N LEU A 213 16.28 4.79 6.73
CA LEU A 213 15.59 3.54 7.06
C LEU A 213 15.41 2.66 5.81
N GLY A 214 15.96 3.05 4.65
CA GLY A 214 15.76 2.36 3.36
C GLY A 214 16.40 0.97 3.26
N HIS A 215 17.17 0.56 4.27
CA HIS A 215 17.67 -0.81 4.44
C HIS A 215 16.65 -1.73 5.13
N LEU A 216 15.65 -1.19 5.82
CA LEU A 216 14.63 -1.94 6.56
C LEU A 216 13.41 -2.27 5.70
N VAL A 217 12.82 -3.41 6.02
CA VAL A 217 11.48 -3.83 5.59
C VAL A 217 10.66 -4.05 6.85
N LEU A 218 9.45 -3.50 6.90
CA LEU A 218 8.44 -3.81 7.92
C LEU A 218 7.31 -4.62 7.26
N ILE A 219 6.86 -5.69 7.92
CA ILE A 219 5.70 -6.48 7.50
C ILE A 219 4.77 -6.59 8.71
N CYS A 220 3.55 -6.07 8.60
CA CYS A 220 2.53 -6.13 9.64
C CYS A 220 1.34 -6.95 9.11
N ASP A 221 1.07 -8.08 9.75
CA ASP A 221 -0.08 -8.95 9.47
C ASP A 221 -0.97 -8.99 10.71
N ASP A 222 -1.72 -7.90 10.87
CA ASP A 222 -2.70 -7.66 11.91
C ASP A 222 -3.89 -6.86 11.35
N CYS A 223 -4.92 -6.62 12.16
CA CYS A 223 -6.05 -5.80 11.74
C CYS A 223 -5.62 -4.33 11.54
N TYR A 224 -6.10 -3.69 10.46
CA TYR A 224 -5.80 -2.30 10.12
C TYR A 224 -4.31 -2.02 9.87
N SER A 225 -3.57 -3.03 9.39
CA SER A 225 -2.11 -2.95 9.18
C SER A 225 -1.72 -1.86 8.18
N ALA A 226 -2.51 -1.63 7.12
CA ALA A 226 -2.29 -0.52 6.19
C ALA A 226 -2.45 0.84 6.87
N ASP A 227 -3.48 1.02 7.69
CA ASP A 227 -3.75 2.29 8.39
C ASP A 227 -2.68 2.58 9.45
N PHE A 228 -2.26 1.56 10.20
CA PHE A 228 -1.13 1.63 11.13
C PHE A 228 0.18 2.03 10.41
N LEU A 229 0.46 1.48 9.23
CA LEU A 229 1.67 1.78 8.47
C LEU A 229 1.65 3.17 7.80
N ILE A 230 0.48 3.65 7.36
CA ILE A 230 0.29 5.05 6.91
C ILE A 230 0.55 6.02 8.07
N ASN A 231 0.00 5.74 9.25
CA ASN A 231 0.22 6.54 10.46
C ASN A 231 1.69 6.48 10.92
N LEU A 232 2.34 5.32 10.83
CA LEU A 232 3.76 5.13 11.15
C LEU A 232 4.67 5.94 10.21
N GLY A 233 4.46 5.85 8.89
CA GLY A 233 5.23 6.61 7.90
C GLY A 233 5.12 8.12 8.15
N SER A 234 3.88 8.60 8.24
CA SER A 234 3.56 10.01 8.54
C SER A 234 4.17 10.50 9.87
N ALA A 235 4.19 9.64 10.89
CA ALA A 235 4.81 9.94 12.18
C ALA A 235 6.34 10.01 12.10
N ILE A 236 7.00 9.13 11.35
CA ILE A 236 8.46 9.20 11.13
C ILE A 236 8.83 10.52 10.46
N GLU A 237 8.10 10.93 9.42
CA GLU A 237 8.31 12.21 8.74
C GLU A 237 8.11 13.40 9.67
N ALA A 238 7.03 13.38 10.45
CA ALA A 238 6.76 14.41 11.46
C ALA A 238 7.89 14.49 12.49
N ARG A 239 8.30 13.37 13.08
CA ARG A 239 9.40 13.33 14.06
C ARG A 239 10.72 13.83 13.48
N CYS A 240 11.02 13.57 12.20
CA CYS A 240 12.21 14.13 11.57
C CYS A 240 12.12 15.65 11.47
N ARG A 241 11.04 16.17 10.88
CA ARG A 241 10.78 17.61 10.72
C ARG A 241 10.78 18.36 12.06
N ASP A 242 10.01 17.89 13.02
CA ASP A 242 9.80 18.54 14.32
C ASP A 242 11.09 18.56 15.16
N ARG A 243 12.05 17.66 14.87
CA ARG A 243 13.40 17.62 15.47
C ARG A 243 14.50 18.23 14.59
N SER A 244 14.13 18.83 13.45
CA SER A 244 15.07 19.38 12.45
C SER A 244 16.09 18.36 11.91
N LEU A 245 15.72 17.09 11.84
CA LEU A 245 16.50 16.01 11.24
C LEU A 245 16.16 15.89 9.75
N SER A 246 17.18 15.72 8.91
CA SER A 246 16.99 15.34 7.50
C SER A 246 16.59 13.87 7.43
N LEU A 247 15.52 13.55 6.71
CA LEU A 247 15.11 12.19 6.36
C LEU A 247 15.62 11.88 4.95
N ARG A 248 16.38 10.79 4.78
CA ARG A 248 16.78 10.28 3.46
C ARG A 248 15.72 9.34 2.89
N SER A 249 15.43 8.24 3.59
CA SER A 249 14.49 7.21 3.17
C SER A 249 13.65 6.70 4.34
N LEU A 250 12.37 6.46 4.07
CA LEU A 250 11.52 5.59 4.87
C LEU A 250 11.87 4.10 4.60
N PRO A 251 11.41 3.15 5.42
CA PRO A 251 11.48 1.73 5.11
C PRO A 251 10.50 1.33 3.98
N ILE A 252 10.66 0.13 3.43
CA ILE A 252 9.56 -0.55 2.74
C ILE A 252 8.60 -1.08 3.81
N MET A 253 7.29 -0.91 3.62
CA MET A 253 6.27 -1.34 4.59
C MET A 253 5.19 -2.16 3.88
N ILE A 254 4.86 -3.32 4.42
CA ILE A 254 3.89 -4.26 3.84
C ILE A 254 2.80 -4.57 4.86
N ALA A 255 1.56 -4.35 4.46
CA ALA A 255 0.35 -4.62 5.21
C ALA A 255 -0.26 -5.95 4.75
N GLY A 256 -0.58 -6.86 5.67
CA GLY A 256 -1.38 -8.07 5.38
C GLY A 256 -2.86 -7.77 5.16
N THR A 257 -3.32 -6.58 5.58
CA THR A 257 -4.71 -6.13 5.52
C THR A 257 -4.82 -4.71 4.96
N ASN A 258 -5.75 -4.49 4.03
CA ASN A 258 -6.02 -3.18 3.43
C ASN A 258 -6.63 -2.17 4.42
N ARG A 259 -6.77 -0.92 3.97
CA ARG A 259 -7.34 0.20 4.75
C ARG A 259 -8.76 -0.11 5.23
N ASP A 260 -9.05 0.25 6.47
CA ASP A 260 -10.31 -0.04 7.17
C ASP A 260 -10.65 -1.55 7.30
N ARG A 261 -9.69 -2.47 7.11
CA ARG A 261 -9.93 -3.94 7.16
C ARG A 261 -9.39 -4.62 8.41
N VAL A 262 -10.21 -5.52 8.95
CA VAL A 262 -9.80 -6.53 9.92
C VAL A 262 -9.08 -7.68 9.21
N GLY A 263 -8.10 -8.27 9.89
CA GLY A 263 -7.46 -9.51 9.45
C GLY A 263 -8.33 -10.72 9.79
N HIS A 264 -8.27 -11.74 8.94
CA HIS A 264 -8.89 -13.04 9.17
C HIS A 264 -7.82 -14.12 9.32
N ALA A 265 -8.10 -15.08 10.20
CA ALA A 265 -7.27 -16.25 10.47
C ALA A 265 -8.14 -17.51 10.43
N ASP A 266 -7.54 -18.66 10.13
CA ASP A 266 -8.24 -19.95 10.13
C ASP A 266 -8.47 -20.45 11.56
N PHE A 267 -9.45 -19.89 12.26
CA PHE A 267 -9.78 -20.22 13.66
C PHE A 267 -10.14 -21.72 13.83
N GLY A 268 -9.16 -22.49 14.30
CA GLY A 268 -9.26 -23.93 14.54
C GLY A 268 -8.10 -24.42 15.41
N GLU A 269 -7.07 -25.00 14.79
CA GLU A 269 -5.90 -25.54 15.50
C GLU A 269 -4.74 -24.53 15.65
N LYS A 270 -4.68 -23.49 14.81
CA LYS A 270 -3.73 -22.37 14.93
C LYS A 270 -4.40 -21.04 14.57
N PHE A 271 -4.13 -19.99 15.34
CA PHE A 271 -4.28 -18.61 14.90
C PHE A 271 -3.05 -18.24 14.06
N VAL A 272 -3.19 -18.22 12.74
CA VAL A 272 -2.24 -17.56 11.82
C VAL A 272 -3.10 -16.76 10.84
N PRO A 273 -2.85 -15.45 10.63
CA PRO A 273 -3.62 -14.68 9.68
C PRO A 273 -3.32 -15.11 8.24
N HIS A 274 -4.24 -14.83 7.33
CA HIS A 274 -4.23 -15.37 5.96
C HIS A 274 -2.99 -14.97 5.16
N PHE A 275 -2.50 -13.74 5.33
CA PHE A 275 -1.33 -13.25 4.59
C PHE A 275 -0.04 -13.99 4.98
N TRP A 276 0.32 -14.07 6.27
CA TRP A 276 1.55 -14.73 6.69
C TRP A 276 1.49 -16.25 6.49
N LYS A 277 0.30 -16.86 6.63
CA LYS A 277 0.05 -18.25 6.24
C LYS A 277 0.43 -18.48 4.77
N ASP A 278 0.00 -17.61 3.87
CA ASP A 278 0.28 -17.76 2.44
C ASP A 278 1.73 -17.40 2.09
N VAL A 279 2.37 -16.47 2.81
CA VAL A 279 3.84 -16.23 2.78
C VAL A 279 4.63 -17.51 3.14
N ILE A 280 4.22 -18.23 4.20
CA ILE A 280 4.84 -19.51 4.59
C ILE A 280 4.60 -20.59 3.52
N GLU A 281 3.37 -20.75 3.04
CA GLU A 281 3.03 -21.73 2.01
C GLU A 281 3.84 -21.50 0.72
N LEU A 282 3.88 -20.25 0.24
CA LEU A 282 4.53 -19.88 -1.03
C LEU A 282 6.05 -19.93 -0.95
N PHE A 283 6.66 -19.41 0.13
CA PHE A 283 8.11 -19.23 0.19
C PHE A 283 8.84 -20.22 1.10
N PHE A 284 8.14 -20.96 1.98
CA PHE A 284 8.75 -21.99 2.81
C PHE A 284 8.26 -23.41 2.47
N VAL A 285 6.97 -23.66 2.32
CA VAL A 285 6.44 -25.02 2.08
C VAL A 285 6.72 -25.48 0.65
N ARG A 286 6.35 -24.67 -0.35
CA ARG A 286 6.54 -25.00 -1.77
C ARG A 286 8.01 -25.14 -2.17
N ARG A 287 8.25 -25.94 -3.21
CA ARG A 287 9.57 -26.30 -3.73
C ARG A 287 9.59 -26.28 -5.26
N PRO A 288 10.71 -25.86 -5.91
CA PRO A 288 11.89 -25.26 -5.31
C PRO A 288 11.57 -23.91 -4.64
N ARG A 289 12.42 -23.48 -3.69
CA ARG A 289 12.39 -22.11 -3.17
C ARG A 289 13.30 -21.25 -4.04
N PRO A 290 13.05 -19.93 -4.18
CA PRO A 290 14.09 -19.01 -4.64
C PRO A 290 15.24 -18.95 -3.63
N ASP A 291 16.39 -18.41 -4.03
CA ASP A 291 17.53 -18.21 -3.12
C ASP A 291 17.29 -17.04 -2.12
N ALA A 292 16.41 -16.11 -2.50
CA ALA A 292 15.92 -15.00 -1.68
C ALA A 292 14.52 -14.57 -2.17
N VAL A 293 13.67 -14.10 -1.27
CA VAL A 293 12.33 -13.58 -1.61
C VAL A 293 12.42 -12.07 -1.87
N THR A 294 11.92 -11.62 -3.02
CA THR A 294 11.87 -10.21 -3.43
C THR A 294 10.47 -9.62 -3.29
N LEU A 295 10.35 -8.30 -3.40
CA LEU A 295 9.06 -7.60 -3.45
C LEU A 295 8.22 -8.06 -4.65
N ARG A 296 8.85 -8.36 -5.80
CA ARG A 296 8.19 -8.94 -6.97
C ARG A 296 7.63 -10.35 -6.70
N ASP A 297 8.26 -11.13 -5.83
CA ASP A 297 7.70 -12.44 -5.44
C ASP A 297 6.41 -12.30 -4.64
N PHE A 298 6.28 -11.28 -3.79
CA PHE A 298 5.02 -10.97 -3.10
C PHE A 298 3.94 -10.52 -4.10
N PHE A 299 4.27 -9.63 -5.03
CA PHE A 299 3.36 -9.18 -6.10
C PHE A 299 2.87 -10.35 -6.97
N GLU A 300 3.77 -11.24 -7.41
CA GLU A 300 3.40 -12.32 -8.32
C GLU A 300 2.66 -13.46 -7.62
N ASN A 301 3.00 -13.75 -6.35
CA ASN A 301 2.50 -14.94 -5.65
C ASN A 301 1.53 -14.62 -4.50
N VAL A 302 1.93 -13.80 -3.51
CA VAL A 302 1.17 -13.60 -2.26
C VAL A 302 -0.11 -12.81 -2.51
N ASP A 303 -0.01 -11.66 -3.18
CA ASP A 303 -1.18 -10.84 -3.57
C ASP A 303 -2.16 -11.68 -4.43
N ASN A 304 -1.68 -12.41 -5.43
CA ASN A 304 -2.55 -13.27 -6.26
C ASN A 304 -3.22 -14.42 -5.51
N MET A 305 -2.65 -14.87 -4.38
CA MET A 305 -3.26 -15.86 -3.50
C MET A 305 -4.28 -15.19 -2.56
N MET A 306 -3.90 -14.07 -1.95
CA MET A 306 -4.74 -13.24 -1.08
C MET A 306 -6.00 -12.71 -1.76
N TYR A 307 -5.91 -12.32 -3.04
CA TYR A 307 -7.06 -11.88 -3.83
C TYR A 307 -8.17 -12.95 -3.94
N GLY A 308 -7.85 -14.22 -3.65
CA GLY A 308 -8.82 -15.31 -3.56
C GLY A 308 -9.72 -15.27 -2.32
N TYR A 309 -9.35 -14.60 -1.23
CA TYR A 309 -10.24 -14.50 -0.06
C TYR A 309 -11.43 -13.59 -0.37
N GLY A 310 -12.63 -14.04 0.00
CA GLY A 310 -13.89 -13.37 -0.32
C GLY A 310 -14.35 -13.43 -1.78
N ARG A 311 -13.55 -14.02 -2.70
CA ARG A 311 -13.81 -14.05 -4.14
C ARG A 311 -13.73 -15.46 -4.70
N VAL A 312 -14.38 -15.71 -5.83
CA VAL A 312 -14.19 -16.97 -6.58
C VAL A 312 -13.73 -16.68 -8.02
N PRO A 313 -12.75 -17.43 -8.55
CA PRO A 313 -12.34 -17.30 -9.94
C PRO A 313 -13.49 -17.64 -10.89
N VAL A 314 -13.69 -16.80 -11.89
CA VAL A 314 -14.56 -17.03 -13.04
C VAL A 314 -13.69 -17.65 -14.14
N PHE A 315 -14.14 -18.75 -14.73
CA PHE A 315 -13.38 -19.49 -15.74
C PHE A 315 -13.99 -19.31 -17.15
N THR A 316 -13.12 -19.05 -18.13
CA THR A 316 -13.45 -19.17 -19.55
C THR A 316 -12.63 -20.32 -20.13
N GLY A 317 -13.27 -21.49 -20.27
CA GLY A 317 -12.56 -22.73 -20.56
C GLY A 317 -11.64 -23.12 -19.41
N ALA A 318 -10.35 -23.38 -19.71
CA ALA A 318 -9.34 -23.78 -18.73
C ALA A 318 -8.55 -22.61 -18.12
N ARG A 319 -8.98 -21.34 -18.31
CA ARG A 319 -8.31 -20.15 -17.77
C ARG A 319 -9.24 -19.36 -16.87
N VAL A 320 -8.69 -18.81 -15.78
CA VAL A 320 -9.36 -17.76 -15.00
C VAL A 320 -9.44 -16.51 -15.90
N SER A 321 -10.65 -15.99 -16.10
CA SER A 321 -10.93 -14.79 -16.92
C SER A 321 -11.36 -13.59 -16.10
N GLY A 322 -11.63 -13.79 -14.81
CA GLY A 322 -11.95 -12.75 -13.84
C GLY A 322 -12.22 -13.38 -12.48
N TYR A 323 -12.71 -12.59 -11.53
CA TYR A 323 -13.15 -13.07 -10.23
C TYR A 323 -14.52 -12.47 -9.91
N ARG A 324 -15.37 -13.22 -9.23
CA ARG A 324 -16.67 -12.77 -8.73
C ARG A 324 -16.58 -12.64 -7.21
N LEU A 325 -16.95 -11.48 -6.69
CA LEU A 325 -17.13 -11.25 -5.26
C LEU A 325 -18.21 -12.20 -4.69
N VAL A 326 -17.94 -12.78 -3.53
CA VAL A 326 -18.87 -13.69 -2.82
C VAL A 326 -19.07 -13.25 -1.37
N ASP A 327 -18.00 -12.83 -0.71
CA ASP A 327 -18.03 -12.30 0.65
C ASP A 327 -17.08 -11.08 0.75
N PRO A 328 -17.61 -9.84 0.84
CA PRO A 328 -16.78 -8.63 0.94
C PRO A 328 -16.12 -8.44 2.32
N THR A 329 -16.41 -9.28 3.31
CA THR A 329 -15.76 -9.21 4.63
C THR A 329 -14.38 -9.86 4.58
N LEU A 330 -14.25 -11.02 3.93
CA LEU A 330 -13.02 -11.81 3.85
C LEU A 330 -11.94 -11.21 2.92
N CYS A 331 -12.27 -10.20 2.11
CA CYS A 331 -11.33 -9.52 1.21
C CYS A 331 -10.33 -8.68 2.03
N GLN A 332 -9.06 -9.09 2.03
CA GLN A 332 -8.01 -8.50 2.85
C GLN A 332 -6.91 -7.78 2.06
N ASP A 333 -6.71 -8.15 0.78
CA ASP A 333 -5.84 -7.53 -0.25
C ASP A 333 -4.65 -6.72 0.30
N PRO A 334 -3.45 -7.33 0.40
CA PRO A 334 -2.31 -6.73 1.10
C PRO A 334 -1.81 -5.45 0.42
N VAL A 335 -1.34 -4.47 1.22
CA VAL A 335 -0.88 -3.17 0.73
C VAL A 335 0.63 -3.03 0.80
N PHE A 336 1.26 -2.54 -0.27
CA PHE A 336 2.70 -2.44 -0.42
C PHE A 336 3.17 -0.98 -0.52
N PHE A 337 3.68 -0.42 0.58
CA PHE A 337 4.25 0.92 0.61
C PHE A 337 5.76 0.90 0.36
N VAL A 338 6.24 1.69 -0.60
CA VAL A 338 7.66 1.89 -0.89
C VAL A 338 8.10 3.34 -0.68
N PRO A 339 9.33 3.59 -0.22
CA PRO A 339 9.85 4.95 -0.08
C PRO A 339 10.05 5.62 -1.45
N LEU A 340 9.64 6.89 -1.56
CA LEU A 340 9.86 7.70 -2.76
C LEU A 340 11.18 8.49 -2.67
N SER A 341 11.91 8.56 -3.78
CA SER A 341 13.03 9.49 -3.92
C SER A 341 12.54 10.93 -4.19
N ASP A 342 13.42 11.91 -4.03
CA ASP A 342 13.09 13.31 -4.33
C ASP A 342 12.74 13.54 -5.81
N ASP A 343 13.31 12.73 -6.72
CA ASP A 343 12.93 12.72 -8.15
C ASP A 343 11.52 12.16 -8.35
N ASN A 344 11.17 11.03 -7.71
CA ASN A 344 9.80 10.48 -7.76
C ASN A 344 8.78 11.50 -7.20
N LEU A 345 9.12 12.22 -6.13
CA LEU A 345 8.27 13.24 -5.52
C LEU A 345 8.12 14.48 -6.43
N SER A 346 9.17 14.85 -7.17
CA SER A 346 9.10 15.92 -8.18
C SER A 346 8.22 15.52 -9.37
N GLU A 347 8.30 14.27 -9.81
CA GLU A 347 7.47 13.72 -10.87
C GLU A 347 5.99 13.63 -10.45
N LEU A 348 5.70 13.10 -9.25
CA LEU A 348 4.34 12.99 -8.72
C LEU A 348 3.66 14.36 -8.58
N ARG A 349 4.38 15.39 -8.08
CA ARG A 349 3.90 16.79 -8.11
C ARG A 349 3.59 17.27 -9.54
N THR A 350 4.44 16.90 -10.51
CA THR A 350 4.27 17.30 -11.91
C THR A 350 3.06 16.65 -12.56
N ILE A 351 2.80 15.36 -12.27
CA ILE A 351 1.60 14.64 -12.72
C ILE A 351 0.34 15.29 -12.13
N LEU A 352 0.32 15.47 -10.80
CA LEU A 352 -0.79 16.08 -10.06
C LEU A 352 -0.95 17.59 -10.29
N ARG A 353 0.00 18.24 -10.98
CA ARG A 353 0.08 19.70 -11.21
C ARG A 353 0.12 20.53 -9.91
N LEU A 354 0.75 20.00 -8.88
CA LEU A 354 0.96 20.67 -7.60
C LEU A 354 2.12 21.67 -7.66
N PRO A 355 2.15 22.68 -6.77
CA PRO A 355 3.35 23.49 -6.53
C PRO A 355 4.59 22.63 -6.23
N ALA A 356 5.77 23.09 -6.64
CA ALA A 356 7.02 22.32 -6.50
C ALA A 356 7.42 22.05 -5.03
N ASP A 357 6.95 22.87 -4.10
CA ASP A 357 7.11 22.78 -2.65
C ASP A 357 5.92 22.13 -1.92
N ALA A 358 4.89 21.66 -2.65
CA ALA A 358 3.72 21.04 -2.06
C ALA A 358 4.10 19.80 -1.22
N PRO A 359 3.51 19.62 -0.03
CA PRO A 359 3.76 18.43 0.77
C PRO A 359 3.17 17.20 0.08
N LEU A 360 3.97 16.14 0.00
CA LEU A 360 3.57 14.79 -0.36
C LEU A 360 4.28 13.82 0.62
N PRO A 361 3.65 12.71 1.03
CA PRO A 361 4.32 11.68 1.81
C PRO A 361 5.51 11.12 1.03
N ARG A 362 6.66 10.87 1.69
CA ARG A 362 7.85 10.28 1.06
C ARG A 362 7.76 8.74 0.95
N PHE A 363 6.54 8.23 0.84
CA PHE A 363 6.20 6.84 0.57
C PHE A 363 4.94 6.75 -0.32
N LEU A 364 4.79 5.66 -1.06
CA LEU A 364 3.69 5.42 -1.98
C LEU A 364 3.20 3.98 -1.88
N ASP A 365 1.88 3.82 -1.84
CA ASP A 365 1.16 2.57 -2.09
C ASP A 365 1.29 2.17 -3.57
N ILE A 366 1.86 0.99 -3.84
CA ILE A 366 2.11 0.48 -5.20
C ILE A 366 1.56 -0.94 -5.44
N GLY A 367 0.69 -1.40 -4.55
CA GLY A 367 -0.02 -2.68 -4.64
C GLY A 367 -0.99 -2.83 -3.50
#